data_AF-A0AAN9IVK9-F1
#
_entry.id   AF-A0AAN9IVK9-F1
#
_cell.length_a   1.000
_cell.length_b   1.000
_cell.length_c   1.000
_cell.angle_alpha   90.00
_cell.angle_beta   90.00
_cell.angle_gamma   90.00
#
_symmetry.space_group_name_H-M   'P 1'
#
loop_
_entity.id
_entity.type
_entity.pdbx_description
1 polymer ?
#
loop_
_entity_poly.entity_id
_entity_poly.type
_entity_poly.pdbx_seq_one_letter_code
_entity_poly.pdbx_strand_id
1 'polypeptide(L)'
;MRRAERFVSAYRFGIPSPTTAIDEEAKKKARLAWFAPISKTDPLEEDKRKVNVPKTKKTYGKSKECRKHTLHKVTQYKKGKDSIAAQGKRRYDRKQSGYGGQTKPVFHKKPHTFSQAAVVLFFTSLVEGGSMTVMLYYLKARFQFNKNQYADLMVISGIGATLTQVCLCLSPSITVC
;
A
#
# COMPACT_ATOMS: atom_id res chain seq x y z
N MET A 1 -27.74 -57.47 22.11
CA MET A 1 -26.95 -57.99 20.96
C MET A 1 -27.52 -57.51 19.61
N ARG A 2 -27.41 -56.21 19.28
CA ARG A 2 -27.82 -55.62 17.98
C ARG A 2 -26.95 -54.38 17.64
N ARG A 3 -25.65 -54.47 17.90
CA ARG A 3 -24.66 -53.38 17.67
C ARG A 3 -23.37 -53.92 17.04
N ALA A 4 -23.49 -54.98 16.23
CA ALA A 4 -22.36 -55.66 15.57
C ALA A 4 -22.46 -55.66 14.03
N GLU A 5 -23.53 -55.09 13.44
CA GLU A 5 -23.82 -55.14 11.99
C GLU A 5 -23.52 -53.82 11.24
N ARG A 6 -22.88 -52.82 11.87
CA ARG A 6 -22.57 -51.53 11.21
C ARG A 6 -21.09 -51.15 11.11
N PHE A 7 -20.17 -52.02 11.56
CA PHE A 7 -18.73 -51.70 11.61
C PHE A 7 -17.84 -52.65 10.80
N VAL A 8 -18.41 -53.61 10.07
CA VAL A 8 -17.66 -54.65 9.32
C VAL A 8 -17.72 -54.45 7.79
N SER A 9 -18.36 -53.38 7.29
CA SER A 9 -18.67 -53.26 5.85
C SER A 9 -17.77 -52.37 4.98
N ALA A 10 -16.66 -51.77 5.44
CA ALA A 10 -15.83 -50.98 4.49
C ALA A 10 -14.38 -50.65 4.87
N TYR A 11 -13.73 -51.33 5.83
CA TYR A 11 -12.28 -51.15 6.06
C TYR A 11 -11.57 -52.50 6.15
N ARG A 12 -11.31 -53.10 4.98
CA ARG A 12 -10.41 -54.25 4.73
C ARG A 12 -10.47 -54.54 3.21
N PHE A 13 -9.50 -54.34 2.32
CA PHE A 13 -8.06 -54.02 2.35
C PHE A 13 -7.68 -53.54 0.93
N GLY A 14 -6.72 -52.60 0.80
CA GLY A 14 -5.77 -52.57 -0.33
C GLY A 14 -6.03 -51.56 -1.47
N ILE A 15 -5.19 -50.54 -1.53
CA ILE A 15 -5.05 -49.54 -2.61
C ILE A 15 -4.43 -50.18 -3.87
N PRO A 16 -4.94 -49.87 -5.08
CA PRO A 16 -4.12 -49.77 -6.28
C PRO A 16 -4.05 -48.33 -6.82
N SER A 17 -2.84 -47.98 -7.25
CA SER A 17 -2.36 -46.76 -7.91
C SER A 17 -3.32 -46.16 -8.96
N PRO A 18 -3.45 -44.82 -9.03
CA PRO A 18 -4.21 -44.15 -10.10
C PRO A 18 -3.48 -44.31 -11.44
N THR A 19 -4.25 -44.62 -12.48
CA THR A 19 -3.80 -44.71 -13.88
C THR A 19 -3.17 -43.40 -14.32
N THR A 20 -1.89 -43.53 -14.67
CA THR A 20 -0.91 -42.52 -14.98
C THR A 20 -0.99 -42.08 -16.44
N ALA A 21 -1.16 -40.78 -16.69
CA ALA A 21 -0.39 -39.95 -17.63
C ALA A 21 -1.20 -38.71 -18.04
N ILE A 22 -2.47 -38.89 -18.44
CA ILE A 22 -3.29 -37.83 -19.05
C ILE A 22 -3.80 -36.83 -17.99
N ASP A 23 -4.16 -37.32 -16.80
CA ASP A 23 -4.72 -36.48 -15.72
C ASP A 23 -3.65 -35.78 -14.87
N GLU A 24 -2.47 -36.40 -14.72
CA GLU A 24 -1.33 -35.78 -14.00
C GLU A 24 -0.70 -34.67 -14.83
N GLU A 25 -0.63 -34.83 -16.16
CA GLU A 25 -0.24 -33.75 -17.06
C GLU A 25 -1.26 -32.62 -17.01
N ALA A 26 -2.57 -32.92 -16.99
CA ALA A 26 -3.61 -31.90 -16.81
C ALA A 26 -3.50 -31.17 -15.46
N LYS A 27 -3.22 -31.89 -14.36
CA LYS A 27 -2.97 -31.29 -13.03
C LYS A 27 -1.70 -30.47 -12.98
N LYS A 28 -0.61 -30.92 -13.61
CA LYS A 28 0.65 -30.17 -13.73
C LYS A 28 0.49 -28.93 -14.61
N LYS A 29 -0.27 -29.03 -15.72
CA LYS A 29 -0.60 -27.93 -16.62
C LYS A 29 -1.51 -26.90 -15.95
N ALA A 30 -2.46 -27.35 -15.11
CA ALA A 30 -3.29 -26.49 -14.28
C ALA A 30 -2.48 -25.80 -13.16
N ARG A 31 -1.54 -26.50 -12.51
CA ARG A 31 -0.61 -25.89 -11.56
C ARG A 31 0.33 -24.90 -12.24
N LEU A 32 0.88 -25.22 -13.41
CA LEU A 32 1.72 -24.27 -14.17
C LEU A 32 0.92 -23.06 -14.65
N ALA A 33 -0.33 -23.23 -15.06
CA ALA A 33 -1.22 -22.12 -15.42
C ALA A 33 -1.55 -21.23 -14.22
N TRP A 34 -1.56 -21.78 -13.00
CA TRP A 34 -1.68 -21.00 -11.77
C TRP A 34 -0.45 -20.13 -11.48
N PHE A 35 0.74 -20.57 -11.92
CA PHE A 35 2.01 -19.85 -11.74
C PHE A 35 2.46 -19.09 -13.00
N ALA A 36 1.70 -19.13 -14.09
CA ALA A 36 1.97 -18.32 -15.26
C ALA A 36 1.77 -16.84 -14.88
N PRO A 37 2.73 -15.95 -15.21
CA PRO A 37 2.52 -14.53 -15.03
C PRO A 37 1.30 -14.13 -15.86
N ILE A 38 0.30 -13.58 -15.19
CA ILE A 38 -0.92 -13.05 -15.81
C ILE A 38 -0.47 -12.09 -16.91
N SER A 39 -0.57 -12.55 -18.17
CA SER A 39 -0.37 -11.71 -19.34
C SER A 39 -1.28 -10.51 -19.15
N LYS A 40 -0.70 -9.31 -19.21
CA LYS A 40 -1.37 -8.02 -18.99
C LYS A 40 -2.67 -7.98 -19.81
N THR A 41 -3.76 -8.32 -19.15
CA THR A 41 -5.11 -8.11 -19.65
C THR A 41 -5.31 -6.62 -19.72
N ASP A 42 -5.94 -6.14 -20.80
CA ASP A 42 -6.29 -4.74 -20.93
C ASP A 42 -7.00 -4.24 -19.65
N PRO A 43 -6.65 -3.06 -19.11
CA PRO A 43 -7.22 -2.53 -17.86
C PRO A 43 -8.75 -2.38 -17.84
N LEU A 44 -9.42 -2.65 -18.97
CA LEU A 44 -10.85 -2.48 -19.16
C LEU A 44 -11.68 -3.71 -18.75
N GLU A 45 -11.08 -4.90 -18.63
CA GLU A 45 -11.81 -6.12 -18.21
C GLU A 45 -11.56 -6.53 -16.74
N GLU A 46 -10.47 -6.08 -16.10
CA GLU A 46 -10.20 -6.41 -14.69
C GLU A 46 -11.08 -5.61 -13.70
N ASP A 47 -11.61 -4.45 -14.12
CA ASP A 47 -12.39 -3.53 -13.27
C ASP A 47 -13.82 -4.04 -12.94
N LYS A 48 -14.31 -5.08 -13.63
CA LYS A 48 -15.61 -5.71 -13.32
C LYS A 48 -15.53 -6.70 -12.15
N ARG A 49 -14.33 -7.11 -11.72
CA ARG A 49 -14.15 -8.15 -10.69
C ARG A 49 -13.90 -7.62 -9.27
N LYS A 50 -13.77 -6.30 -9.07
CA LYS A 50 -13.50 -5.72 -7.74
C LYS A 50 -14.69 -4.95 -7.19
N VAL A 51 -15.45 -5.62 -6.31
CA VAL A 51 -16.49 -5.10 -5.40
C VAL A 51 -17.66 -4.38 -6.08
N ASN A 52 -18.89 -4.84 -5.84
CA ASN A 52 -20.10 -4.20 -6.34
C ASN A 52 -20.28 -2.80 -5.71
N VAL A 53 -19.89 -1.75 -6.44
CA VAL A 53 -20.03 -0.35 -6.01
C VAL A 53 -21.25 0.27 -6.69
N PRO A 54 -22.18 0.92 -5.95
CA PRO A 54 -23.36 1.54 -6.54
C PRO A 54 -22.99 2.72 -7.44
N LYS A 55 -23.69 2.83 -8.58
CA LYS A 55 -23.48 3.89 -9.60
C LYS A 55 -23.86 5.30 -9.11
N THR A 56 -24.64 5.39 -8.03
CA THR A 56 -25.05 6.63 -7.37
C THR A 56 -24.84 6.53 -5.86
N LYS A 57 -24.30 7.58 -5.22
CA LYS A 57 -24.11 7.64 -3.76
C LYS A 57 -24.54 8.99 -3.19
N LYS A 58 -25.16 9.01 -2.01
CA LYS A 58 -25.44 10.26 -1.25
C LYS A 58 -24.20 10.65 -0.46
N THR A 59 -23.56 11.77 -0.81
CA THR A 59 -22.39 12.29 -0.06
C THR A 59 -22.49 13.80 0.14
N TYR A 60 -21.76 14.32 1.13
CA TYR A 60 -21.72 15.74 1.46
C TYR A 60 -20.96 16.51 0.37
N GLY A 61 -21.60 17.53 -0.21
CA GLY A 61 -20.94 18.45 -1.14
C GLY A 61 -20.02 19.42 -0.40
N LYS A 62 -18.74 19.47 -0.79
CA LYS A 62 -17.78 20.46 -0.25
C LYS A 62 -17.81 21.80 -0.99
N SER A 63 -18.59 21.91 -2.06
CA SER A 63 -18.71 23.17 -2.82
C SER A 63 -19.33 24.26 -1.95
N LYS A 64 -18.85 25.51 -2.10
CA LYS A 64 -19.34 26.67 -1.34
C LYS A 64 -20.86 26.84 -1.47
N GLU A 65 -21.41 26.50 -2.63
CA GLU A 65 -22.82 26.63 -2.98
C GLU A 65 -23.68 25.42 -2.56
N CYS A 66 -23.05 24.29 -2.25
CA CYS A 66 -23.77 23.05 -2.00
C CYS A 66 -23.25 22.37 -0.73
N ARG A 67 -23.49 23.00 0.43
CA ARG A 67 -23.20 22.48 1.78
C ARG A 67 -24.28 21.49 2.27
N LYS A 68 -24.69 20.56 1.41
CA LYS A 68 -25.74 19.58 1.69
C LYS A 68 -25.42 18.20 1.10
N HIS A 69 -26.06 17.16 1.61
CA HIS A 69 -25.93 15.81 1.07
C HIS A 69 -26.72 15.69 -0.24
N THR A 70 -26.02 15.45 -1.34
CA THR A 70 -26.63 15.28 -2.66
C THR A 70 -26.26 13.94 -3.26
N LEU A 71 -27.04 13.50 -4.27
CA LEU A 71 -26.74 12.29 -5.02
C LEU A 71 -25.62 12.58 -6.03
N HIS A 72 -24.53 11.83 -5.95
CA HIS A 72 -23.40 11.92 -6.87
C HIS A 72 -23.30 10.66 -7.71
N LYS A 73 -23.03 10.84 -9.00
CA LYS A 73 -22.68 9.74 -9.90
C LYS A 73 -21.28 9.25 -9.59
N VAL A 74 -21.14 7.95 -9.35
CA VAL A 74 -19.84 7.32 -9.14
C VAL A 74 -19.37 6.79 -10.49
N THR A 75 -18.26 7.35 -10.98
CA THR A 75 -17.55 6.82 -12.14
C THR A 75 -16.16 6.38 -11.71
N GLN A 76 -15.65 5.32 -12.31
CA GLN A 76 -14.25 4.94 -12.15
C GLN A 76 -13.38 5.95 -12.87
N TYR A 77 -12.30 6.38 -12.21
CA TYR A 77 -11.30 7.22 -12.85
C TYR A 77 -10.57 6.41 -13.91
N LYS A 78 -10.53 6.93 -15.13
CA LYS A 78 -9.66 6.42 -16.19
C LYS A 78 -8.60 7.47 -16.47
N LYS A 79 -7.34 7.05 -16.48
CA LYS A 79 -6.24 7.94 -16.87
C LYS A 79 -6.46 8.35 -18.33
N GLY A 80 -6.55 9.66 -18.57
CA GLY A 80 -6.68 10.22 -19.91
C GLY A 80 -5.37 10.13 -20.71
N LYS A 81 -5.43 10.52 -21.99
CA LYS A 81 -4.25 10.62 -22.85
C LYS A 81 -3.31 11.71 -22.31
N ASP A 82 -2.02 11.40 -22.22
CA ASP A 82 -1.02 12.35 -21.74
C ASP A 82 -0.88 13.54 -22.72
N SER A 83 -0.79 14.77 -22.19
CA SER A 83 -0.71 16.00 -23.01
C SER A 83 0.71 16.30 -23.48
N ILE A 84 0.87 16.56 -24.79
CA ILE A 84 2.17 16.91 -25.42
C ILE A 84 2.57 18.36 -25.05
N ALA A 85 1.59 19.23 -24.81
CA ALA A 85 1.84 20.63 -24.48
C ALA A 85 2.41 20.82 -23.05
N ALA A 86 2.42 19.78 -22.23
CA ALA A 86 2.99 19.85 -20.89
C ALA A 86 4.48 20.20 -20.96
N GLN A 87 4.92 21.14 -20.11
CA GLN A 87 6.30 21.62 -20.09
C GLN A 87 7.33 20.49 -19.94
N GLY A 88 7.02 19.50 -19.10
CA GLY A 88 7.86 18.31 -18.90
C GLY A 88 8.05 17.50 -20.19
N LYS A 89 6.98 17.34 -20.99
CA LYS A 89 7.02 16.59 -22.25
C LYS A 89 7.79 17.36 -23.33
N ARG A 90 7.55 18.66 -23.48
CA ARG A 90 8.33 19.53 -24.39
C ARG A 90 9.83 19.49 -24.08
N ARG A 91 10.20 19.58 -22.80
CA ARG A 91 11.60 19.49 -22.34
C ARG A 91 12.20 18.11 -22.62
N TYR A 92 11.42 17.05 -22.45
CA TYR A 92 11.84 15.67 -22.73
C TYR A 92 12.12 15.47 -24.23
N ASP A 93 11.20 15.90 -25.09
CA ASP A 93 11.30 15.71 -26.53
C ASP A 93 12.48 16.49 -27.13
N ARG A 94 12.72 17.72 -26.66
CA ARG A 94 13.93 18.50 -27.00
C ARG A 94 15.22 17.86 -26.48
N LYS A 95 15.18 17.14 -25.35
CA LYS A 95 16.36 16.43 -24.85
C LYS A 95 16.62 15.15 -25.65
N GLN A 96 15.58 14.52 -26.17
CA GLN A 96 15.66 13.27 -26.91
C GLN A 96 16.03 13.48 -28.39
N SER A 97 15.87 14.68 -28.94
CA SER A 97 16.26 14.99 -30.32
C SER A 97 17.78 14.99 -30.51
N GLY A 98 18.27 14.39 -31.58
CA GLY A 98 19.69 14.34 -31.95
C GLY A 98 20.29 12.93 -31.88
N TYR A 99 21.61 12.84 -32.01
CA TYR A 99 22.37 11.60 -31.82
C TYR A 99 22.75 11.48 -30.34
N GLY A 100 22.49 10.32 -29.72
CA GLY A 100 22.71 10.12 -28.27
C GLY A 100 21.78 9.12 -27.59
N GLY A 101 20.77 8.61 -28.30
CA GLY A 101 19.88 7.57 -27.79
C GLY A 101 19.01 8.03 -26.61
N GLN A 102 18.79 7.13 -25.65
CA GLN A 102 17.89 7.36 -24.53
C GLN A 102 18.47 8.35 -23.49
N THR A 103 17.94 9.57 -23.41
CA THR A 103 18.52 10.64 -22.56
C THR A 103 18.00 10.71 -21.12
N LYS A 104 17.02 9.87 -20.78
CA LYS A 104 16.38 9.80 -19.47
C LYS A 104 16.26 8.35 -18.99
N PRO A 105 16.50 8.08 -17.70
CA PRO A 105 16.47 6.72 -17.17
C PRO A 105 15.08 6.11 -17.36
N VAL A 106 15.04 4.90 -17.91
CA VAL A 106 13.83 4.08 -18.00
C VAL A 106 13.77 3.17 -16.78
N PHE A 107 12.65 3.16 -16.09
CA PHE A 107 12.47 2.36 -14.89
C PHE A 107 12.03 0.94 -15.25
N HIS A 108 12.94 -0.02 -15.17
CA HIS A 108 12.70 -1.40 -15.61
C HIS A 108 12.11 -2.31 -14.52
N LYS A 109 12.46 -2.06 -13.26
CA LYS A 109 12.04 -2.89 -12.12
C LYS A 109 11.43 -1.99 -11.06
N LYS A 110 10.15 -2.20 -10.75
CA LYS A 110 9.48 -1.55 -9.62
C LYS A 110 9.79 -2.37 -8.36
N PRO A 111 10.58 -1.85 -7.40
CA PRO A 111 10.83 -2.57 -6.15
C PRO A 111 9.58 -2.47 -5.27
N HIS A 112 9.05 -3.62 -4.87
CA HIS A 112 7.92 -3.70 -3.94
C HIS A 112 8.27 -3.09 -2.56
N THR A 113 9.55 -3.09 -2.21
CA THR A 113 10.08 -2.54 -0.96
C THR A 113 9.94 -1.02 -0.86
N PHE A 114 10.00 -0.28 -1.98
CA PHE A 114 9.83 1.18 -1.95
C PHE A 114 8.39 1.58 -1.60
N SER A 115 7.40 0.89 -2.17
CA SER A 115 6.00 1.09 -1.80
C SER A 115 5.74 0.72 -0.34
N GLN A 116 6.35 -0.35 0.16
CA GLN A 116 6.23 -0.75 1.57
C GLN A 116 6.90 0.28 2.50
N ALA A 117 8.11 0.73 2.19
CA ALA A 117 8.81 1.76 2.96
C ALA A 117 8.04 3.08 2.99
N ALA A 118 7.44 3.50 1.85
CA ALA A 118 6.61 4.70 1.80
C ALA A 118 5.36 4.59 2.71
N VAL A 119 4.74 3.41 2.76
CA VAL A 119 3.59 3.16 3.65
C VAL A 119 4.02 3.18 5.12
N VAL A 120 5.13 2.52 5.46
CA VAL A 120 5.68 2.51 6.82
C VAL A 120 6.01 3.94 7.27
N LEU A 121 6.72 4.72 6.44
CA LEU A 121 7.10 6.10 6.75
C LEU A 121 5.86 7.02 6.93
N PHE A 122 4.82 6.80 6.14
CA PHE A 122 3.56 7.51 6.30
C PHE A 122 2.93 7.23 7.68
N PHE A 123 2.87 5.97 8.11
CA PHE A 123 2.33 5.64 9.43
C PHE A 123 3.20 6.13 10.59
N THR A 124 4.53 6.09 10.48
CA THR A 124 5.41 6.60 11.54
C THR A 124 5.22 8.11 11.73
N SER A 125 5.15 8.88 10.64
CA SER A 125 4.89 10.33 10.73
C SER A 125 3.50 10.66 11.32
N LEU A 126 2.47 9.85 11.04
CA LEU A 126 1.15 10.03 11.65
C LEU A 126 1.15 9.72 13.15
N VAL A 127 1.86 8.66 13.58
CA VAL A 127 1.97 8.28 14.99
C VAL A 127 2.71 9.36 15.78
N GLU A 128 3.81 9.87 15.24
CA GLU A 128 4.63 10.90 15.90
C GLU A 128 3.93 12.25 15.97
N GLY A 129 3.22 12.66 14.90
CA GLY A 129 2.37 13.86 14.96
C GLY A 129 1.18 13.69 15.91
N GLY A 130 0.57 12.50 15.92
CA GLY A 130 -0.57 12.17 16.77
C GLY A 130 -0.21 12.14 18.26
N SER A 131 0.90 11.50 18.63
CA SER A 131 1.35 11.40 20.03
C SER A 131 1.62 12.77 20.64
N MET A 132 2.21 13.70 19.88
CA MET A 132 2.43 15.09 20.33
C MET A 132 1.12 15.81 20.66
N THR A 133 0.08 15.63 19.84
CA THR A 133 -1.23 16.25 20.10
C THR A 133 -1.96 15.64 21.30
N VAL A 134 -1.86 14.31 21.48
CA VAL A 134 -2.47 13.62 22.62
C VAL A 134 -1.76 13.99 23.92
N MET A 135 -0.42 14.06 23.90
CA MET A 135 0.38 14.49 25.04
C MET A 135 0.05 15.93 25.45
N LEU A 136 -0.09 16.84 24.49
CA LEU A 136 -0.55 18.21 24.74
C LEU A 136 -1.93 18.24 25.42
N TYR A 137 -2.89 17.46 24.93
CA TYR A 137 -4.25 17.41 25.50
C TYR A 137 -4.23 16.88 26.94
N TYR A 138 -3.44 15.84 27.21
CA TYR A 138 -3.28 15.26 28.55
C TYR A 138 -2.63 16.24 29.54
N LEU A 139 -1.52 16.89 29.13
CA LEU A 139 -0.83 17.90 29.95
C LEU A 139 -1.73 19.10 30.24
N LYS A 140 -2.55 19.52 29.26
CA LYS A 140 -3.53 20.60 29.44
C LYS A 140 -4.61 20.24 30.45
N ALA A 141 -5.10 18.99 30.43
CA ALA A 141 -6.15 18.52 31.33
C ALA A 141 -5.69 18.43 32.80
N ARG A 142 -4.42 18.07 33.05
CA ARG A 142 -3.89 17.86 34.41
C ARG A 142 -3.27 19.11 35.05
N PHE A 143 -2.59 19.94 34.25
CA PHE A 143 -1.75 21.03 34.79
C PHE A 143 -2.16 22.42 34.30
N GLN A 144 -3.25 22.54 33.53
CA GLN A 144 -3.79 23.82 33.03
C GLN A 144 -2.74 24.72 32.36
N PHE A 145 -1.70 24.14 31.73
CA PHE A 145 -0.62 24.89 31.08
C PHE A 145 -1.14 25.94 30.08
N ASN A 146 -0.48 27.11 30.08
CA ASN A 146 -0.72 28.15 29.09
C ASN A 146 -0.05 27.79 27.75
N LYS A 147 -0.62 28.19 26.61
CA LYS A 147 -0.22 27.74 25.26
C LYS A 147 1.25 28.07 24.92
N ASN A 148 1.77 29.13 25.54
CA ASN A 148 3.15 29.59 25.36
C ASN A 148 4.18 28.70 26.07
N GLN A 149 3.86 28.15 27.25
CA GLN A 149 4.77 27.28 28.01
C GLN A 149 5.00 25.92 27.33
N TYR A 150 4.04 25.47 26.52
CA TYR A 150 4.21 24.27 25.70
C TYR A 150 5.15 24.49 24.51
N ALA A 151 5.14 25.70 23.93
CA ALA A 151 6.07 26.04 22.85
C ALA A 151 7.52 25.98 23.37
N ASP A 152 7.78 26.54 24.55
CA ASP A 152 9.08 26.46 25.22
C ASP A 152 9.48 25.00 25.51
N LEU A 153 8.52 24.16 25.93
CA LEU A 153 8.76 22.73 26.17
C LEU A 153 9.17 21.98 24.89
N MET A 154 8.52 22.26 23.74
CA MET A 154 8.92 21.66 22.46
C MET A 154 10.30 22.14 21.99
N VAL A 155 10.63 23.41 22.25
CA VAL A 155 11.96 23.96 21.95
C VAL A 155 13.04 23.29 22.80
N ILE A 156 12.80 23.11 24.10
CA ILE A 156 13.73 22.43 25.01
C ILE A 156 13.94 20.97 24.61
N SER A 157 12.86 20.25 24.28
CA SER A 157 12.95 18.87 23.79
C SER A 157 13.72 18.77 22.48
N GLY A 158 13.56 19.74 21.56
CA GLY A 158 14.30 19.79 20.29
C GLY A 158 15.79 20.05 20.49
N ILE A 159 16.14 20.98 21.38
CA ILE A 159 17.54 21.26 21.74
C ILE A 159 18.18 20.05 22.44
N GLY A 160 17.44 19.36 23.32
CA GLY A 160 17.90 18.13 23.94
C GLY A 160 18.22 17.05 22.90
N ALA A 161 17.32 16.83 21.93
CA ALA A 161 17.53 15.85 20.86
C ALA A 161 18.76 16.18 19.99
N THR A 162 18.98 17.45 19.64
CA THR A 162 20.16 17.85 18.86
C THR A 162 21.45 17.70 19.67
N LEU A 163 21.45 18.03 20.96
CA LEU A 163 22.61 17.83 21.84
C LEU A 163 22.93 16.34 22.03
N THR A 164 21.91 15.50 22.22
CA THR A 164 22.08 14.04 22.29
C THR A 164 22.60 13.47 20.98
N GLN A 165 22.11 13.96 19.82
CA GLN A 165 22.58 13.52 18.52
C GLN A 165 24.04 13.93 18.27
N VAL A 166 24.43 15.15 18.65
CA VAL A 166 25.83 15.61 18.59
C VAL A 166 26.71 14.76 19.53
N CYS A 167 26.24 14.44 20.73
CA CYS A 167 26.95 13.56 21.67
C CYS A 167 27.12 12.12 21.13
N LEU A 168 26.09 11.56 20.51
CA LEU A 168 26.13 10.24 19.87
C LEU A 168 27.04 10.21 18.64
N CYS A 169 27.07 11.30 17.84
CA CYS A 169 27.98 11.41 16.70
C CYS A 169 29.44 11.70 17.11
N LEU A 170 29.68 12.26 18.29
CA LEU A 170 31.01 12.56 18.84
C LEU A 170 31.59 11.42 19.69
N SER A 171 30.82 10.38 20.00
CA SER A 171 31.30 9.18 20.69
C SER A 171 31.63 8.08 19.68
N PRO A 172 32.90 7.93 19.23
CA PRO A 172 33.28 6.86 18.30
C PRO A 172 33.11 5.44 18.89
N SER A 173 32.80 5.33 20.18
CA SER A 173 32.74 4.06 20.93
C SER A 173 31.34 3.45 21.06
N ILE A 174 30.27 4.14 20.65
CA ILE A 174 28.90 3.58 20.65
C ILE A 174 28.56 3.12 19.22
N THR A 175 29.46 2.34 18.63
CA THR A 175 29.08 1.47 17.53
C THR A 175 28.34 0.30 18.16
N VAL A 176 27.06 0.21 17.82
CA VAL A 176 26.18 -0.95 18.00
C VAL A 176 26.99 -2.25 17.86
N CYS A 177 27.20 -2.96 18.98
CA CYS A 177 27.35 -4.42 18.97
C CYS A 177 25.96 -5.05 18.80
#